data_AF-A0A2E8DZ81-F1
#
_entry.id   AF-A0A2E8DZ81-F1
#
_cell.length_a   1.000
_cell.length_b   1.000
_cell.length_c   1.000
_cell.angle_alpha   90.00
_cell.angle_beta   90.00
_cell.angle_gamma   90.00
#
_symmetry.space_group_name_H-M   'P 1'
#
loop_
_entity.id
_entity.type
_entity.pdbx_description
1 polymer ?
#
loop_
_entity_poly.entity_id
_entity_poly.type
_entity_poly.pdbx_seq_one_letter_code
_entity_poly.pdbx_strand_id
1 'polypeptide(L)'
;MVFYLFWKFERVLGQAMGLSVLPRFPYKRSQIMGGYLALAIMSMYHGKRYFWSIIKSILTTKHPRWAIWGLIGGLILLFFYSYQNGMSFWVSPLYFLFYFLLSVGITRVRAEVGPPTNEVSATPHHFLVDLFGSRRLAPPTLTAMSLYGTFNRGSRAHVMPHILEGFKVIDNTGSSSMYCIVFVMLLATVVVFFPLVGLTLTLVIKSV
;
A
#
# COMPACT_ATOMS: atom_id res chain seq x y z
N MET A 1 -5.61 -10.42 23.31
CA MET A 1 -6.60 -11.34 23.93
C MET A 1 -8.04 -10.87 23.72
N VAL A 2 -8.37 -9.62 24.04
CA VAL A 2 -9.75 -9.08 23.89
C VAL A 2 -10.29 -9.20 22.46
N PHE A 3 -9.55 -8.75 21.44
CA PHE A 3 -9.98 -8.87 20.04
C PHE A 3 -10.14 -10.31 19.54
N TYR A 4 -9.35 -11.24 20.07
CA TYR A 4 -9.50 -12.66 19.75
C TYR A 4 -10.82 -13.22 20.30
N LEU A 5 -11.13 -12.87 21.56
CA LEU A 5 -12.39 -13.27 22.20
C LEU A 5 -13.59 -12.60 21.51
N PHE A 6 -13.47 -11.34 21.12
CA PHE A 6 -14.51 -10.62 20.37
C PHE A 6 -14.83 -11.29 19.03
N TRP A 7 -13.83 -11.59 18.20
CA TRP A 7 -14.07 -12.32 16.94
C TRP A 7 -14.61 -13.73 17.16
N LYS A 8 -14.20 -14.40 18.23
CA LYS A 8 -14.72 -15.72 18.58
C LYS A 8 -16.18 -15.64 19.00
N PHE A 9 -16.55 -14.62 19.76
CA PHE A 9 -17.92 -14.33 20.14
C PHE A 9 -18.78 -13.97 18.94
N GLU A 10 -18.30 -13.09 18.05
CA GLU A 10 -18.99 -12.73 16.80
C GLU A 10 -19.24 -13.98 15.93
N ARG A 11 -18.26 -14.88 15.84
CA ARG A 11 -18.42 -16.15 15.12
C ARG A 11 -19.47 -17.06 15.78
N VAL A 12 -19.47 -17.20 17.10
CA VAL A 12 -20.44 -18.03 17.83
C VAL A 12 -21.85 -17.46 17.74
N LEU A 13 -22.03 -16.15 17.93
CA LEU A 13 -23.30 -15.47 17.73
C LEU A 13 -23.78 -15.58 16.29
N GLY A 14 -22.88 -15.40 15.32
CA GLY A 14 -23.22 -15.55 13.90
C GLY A 14 -23.75 -16.94 13.57
N GLN A 15 -23.15 -17.99 14.14
CA GLN A 15 -23.66 -19.35 13.98
C GLN A 15 -25.02 -19.52 14.68
N ALA A 16 -25.20 -18.97 15.89
CA ALA A 16 -26.46 -19.06 16.63
C ALA A 16 -27.63 -18.31 15.95
N MET A 17 -27.35 -17.19 15.27
CA MET A 17 -28.34 -16.39 14.54
C MET A 17 -28.60 -16.87 13.11
N GLY A 18 -28.00 -17.99 12.68
CA GLY A 18 -28.15 -18.52 11.33
C GLY A 18 -27.41 -17.71 10.24
N LEU A 19 -26.48 -16.83 10.62
CA LEU A 19 -25.60 -16.09 9.71
C LEU A 19 -24.53 -17.00 9.07
N SER A 20 -24.59 -18.30 9.30
CA SER A 20 -23.80 -19.33 8.60
C SER A 20 -24.07 -19.36 7.09
N VAL A 21 -25.22 -18.83 6.65
CA VAL A 21 -25.56 -18.65 5.22
C VAL A 21 -24.68 -17.60 4.55
N LEU A 22 -24.10 -16.66 5.30
CA LEU A 22 -23.20 -15.64 4.76
C LEU A 22 -21.78 -16.20 4.58
N PRO A 23 -21.26 -16.31 3.35
CA PRO A 23 -19.93 -16.84 3.12
C PRO A 23 -18.88 -15.92 3.76
N ARG A 24 -17.99 -16.51 4.57
CA ARG A 24 -16.83 -15.87 5.24
C ARG A 24 -17.14 -14.95 6.43
N PHE A 25 -18.36 -14.94 6.98
CA PHE A 25 -18.66 -14.22 8.23
C PHE A 25 -17.68 -14.66 9.36
N PRO A 26 -17.03 -13.76 10.11
CA PRO A 26 -17.24 -12.30 10.23
C PRO A 26 -16.33 -11.41 9.36
N TYR A 27 -15.89 -11.86 8.18
CA TYR A 27 -15.11 -11.03 7.23
C TYR A 27 -13.83 -10.42 7.81
N LYS A 28 -13.09 -11.19 8.60
CA LYS A 28 -11.87 -10.74 9.31
C LYS A 28 -10.91 -9.92 8.44
N ARG A 29 -10.64 -10.34 7.20
CA ARG A 29 -9.71 -9.62 6.30
C ARG A 29 -10.23 -8.23 5.92
N SER A 30 -11.51 -8.15 5.56
CA SER A 30 -12.17 -6.90 5.18
C SER A 30 -12.29 -5.95 6.37
N GLN A 31 -12.54 -6.47 7.58
CA GLN A 31 -12.50 -5.68 8.82
C GLN A 31 -11.10 -5.11 9.10
N ILE A 32 -10.04 -5.93 8.96
CA ILE A 32 -8.65 -5.46 9.15
C ILE A 32 -8.30 -4.37 8.13
N MET A 33 -8.67 -4.56 6.85
CA MET A 33 -8.47 -3.55 5.81
C MET A 33 -9.19 -2.24 6.16
N GLY A 34 -10.46 -2.32 6.59
CA GLY A 34 -11.23 -1.18 7.06
C GLY A 34 -10.55 -0.42 8.21
N GLY A 35 -9.97 -1.15 9.16
CA GLY A 35 -9.18 -0.56 10.26
C GLY A 35 -7.96 0.23 9.76
N TYR A 36 -7.18 -0.34 8.83
CA TYR A 36 -6.04 0.37 8.24
C TYR A 36 -6.47 1.59 7.42
N LEU A 37 -7.57 1.49 6.66
CA LEU A 37 -8.12 2.62 5.91
C LEU A 37 -8.60 3.74 6.84
N ALA A 38 -9.28 3.39 7.93
CA ALA A 38 -9.72 4.36 8.93
C ALA A 38 -8.51 5.09 9.56
N LEU A 39 -7.45 4.36 9.94
CA LEU A 39 -6.22 4.96 10.46
C LEU A 39 -5.53 5.86 9.42
N ALA A 40 -5.50 5.44 8.16
CA ALA A 40 -4.91 6.21 7.08
C ALA A 40 -5.67 7.53 6.84
N ILE A 41 -7.00 7.45 6.74
CA ILE A 41 -7.87 8.61 6.56
C ILE A 41 -7.74 9.56 7.75
N MET A 42 -7.77 9.04 8.98
CA MET A 42 -7.57 9.84 10.19
C MET A 42 -6.20 10.52 10.19
N SER A 43 -5.14 9.80 9.82
CA SER A 43 -3.78 10.37 9.73
C SER A 43 -3.71 11.50 8.71
N MET A 44 -4.32 11.31 7.53
CA MET A 44 -4.39 12.36 6.49
C MET A 44 -5.23 13.56 6.94
N TYR A 45 -6.34 13.32 7.64
CA TYR A 45 -7.20 14.38 8.16
C TYR A 45 -6.47 15.26 9.18
N HIS A 46 -5.71 14.68 10.10
CA HIS A 46 -4.90 15.43 11.06
C HIS A 46 -3.73 16.17 10.38
N GLY A 47 -3.10 15.54 9.38
CA GLY A 47 -2.00 16.12 8.61
C GLY A 47 -2.40 17.15 7.55
N LYS A 48 -3.70 17.41 7.32
CA LYS A 48 -4.19 18.22 6.19
C LYS A 48 -3.54 19.59 6.08
N ARG A 49 -3.31 20.28 7.20
CA ARG A 49 -2.67 21.62 7.22
C ARG A 49 -1.22 21.56 6.75
N TYR A 50 -0.50 20.52 7.13
CA TYR A 50 0.88 20.28 6.71
C TYR A 50 0.97 19.96 5.21
N PHE A 51 0.10 19.07 4.70
CA PHE A 51 0.01 18.81 3.26
C PHE A 51 -0.32 20.06 2.45
N TRP A 52 -1.27 20.87 2.92
CA TRP A 52 -1.59 22.16 2.30
C TRP A 52 -0.41 23.13 2.32
N SER A 53 0.37 23.17 3.40
CA SER A 53 1.59 23.98 3.48
C SER A 53 2.65 23.53 2.48
N ILE A 54 2.87 22.22 2.33
CA ILE A 54 3.80 21.66 1.33
C ILE A 54 3.34 22.01 -0.09
N ILE A 55 2.06 21.81 -0.41
CA ILE A 55 1.51 22.13 -1.74
C ILE A 55 1.71 23.62 -2.06
N LYS A 56 1.45 24.51 -1.09
CA LYS A 56 1.72 25.95 -1.25
C LYS A 56 3.22 26.24 -1.42
N SER A 57 4.08 25.58 -0.64
CA SER A 57 5.53 25.77 -0.71
C SER A 57 6.15 25.28 -2.02
N ILE A 58 5.58 24.21 -2.59
CA ILE A 58 5.90 23.69 -3.91
C ILE A 58 5.59 24.72 -5.00
N LEU A 59 4.40 25.34 -4.95
CA LEU A 59 4.00 26.38 -5.89
C LEU A 59 4.86 27.65 -5.79
N THR A 60 5.39 27.94 -4.60
CA THR A 60 6.13 29.16 -4.28
C THR A 60 7.66 29.01 -4.29
N THR A 61 8.20 27.92 -4.87
CA THR A 61 9.63 27.70 -5.20
C THR A 61 10.62 27.30 -4.10
N LYS A 62 10.20 27.00 -2.87
CA LYS A 62 11.13 26.65 -1.76
C LYS A 62 11.65 25.20 -1.73
N HIS A 63 11.12 24.30 -2.56
CA HIS A 63 11.48 22.87 -2.55
C HIS A 63 12.00 22.38 -3.92
N PRO A 64 12.88 21.37 -3.97
CA PRO A 64 13.46 20.87 -5.21
C PRO A 64 12.35 20.29 -6.13
N ARG A 65 12.14 20.94 -7.28
CA ARG A 65 11.15 20.57 -8.30
C ARG A 65 11.28 19.12 -8.77
N TRP A 66 12.48 18.56 -8.70
CA TRP A 66 12.79 17.17 -9.05
C TRP A 66 11.98 16.13 -8.25
N ALA A 67 11.65 16.41 -6.98
CA ALA A 67 10.86 15.48 -6.17
C ALA A 67 9.41 15.33 -6.70
N ILE A 68 8.85 16.42 -7.23
CA ILE A 68 7.49 16.42 -7.80
C ILE A 68 7.49 15.70 -9.13
N TRP A 69 8.47 15.99 -9.99
CA TRP A 69 8.64 15.28 -11.26
C TRP A 69 8.88 13.78 -11.05
N GLY A 70 9.63 13.41 -10.01
CA GLY A 70 9.80 12.02 -9.59
C GLY A 70 8.50 11.37 -9.14
N LEU A 71 7.67 12.06 -8.36
CA LEU A 71 6.36 11.57 -7.92
C LEU A 71 5.39 11.40 -9.10
N ILE A 72 5.28 12.41 -9.96
CA ILE A 72 4.41 12.37 -11.15
C ILE A 72 4.90 11.28 -12.11
N GLY A 73 6.19 11.26 -12.42
CA GLY A 73 6.80 10.25 -13.30
C GLY A 73 6.64 8.84 -12.75
N GLY A 74 6.81 8.64 -11.43
CA GLY A 74 6.59 7.37 -10.77
C GLY A 74 5.14 6.89 -10.85
N LEU A 75 4.17 7.79 -10.61
CA LEU A 75 2.74 7.46 -10.76
C LEU A 75 2.38 7.10 -12.20
N ILE A 76 2.89 7.84 -13.18
CA ILE A 76 2.69 7.54 -14.61
C ILE A 76 3.30 6.19 -14.97
N LEU A 77 4.51 5.90 -14.50
CA LEU A 77 5.18 4.63 -14.74
C LEU A 77 4.39 3.47 -14.14
N LEU A 78 3.95 3.57 -12.88
CA LEU A 78 3.12 2.56 -12.23
C LEU A 78 1.82 2.31 -12.99
N PHE A 79 1.18 3.38 -13.45
CA PHE A 79 -0.03 3.30 -14.24
C PHE A 79 0.21 2.60 -15.58
N PHE A 80 1.25 3.02 -16.30
CA PHE A 80 1.61 2.49 -17.61
C PHE A 80 2.03 1.02 -17.53
N TYR A 81 2.86 0.65 -16.55
CA TYR A 81 3.25 -0.74 -16.30
C TYR A 81 2.03 -1.60 -15.99
N SER A 82 1.11 -1.13 -15.14
CA SER A 82 -0.11 -1.87 -14.82
C SER A 82 -1.01 -2.07 -16.04
N TYR A 83 -1.11 -1.06 -16.89
CA TYR A 83 -1.85 -1.15 -18.14
C TYR A 83 -1.23 -2.18 -19.10
N GLN A 84 0.10 -2.18 -19.25
CA GLN A 84 0.80 -3.19 -20.06
C GLN A 84 0.64 -4.62 -19.52
N ASN A 85 0.51 -4.79 -18.20
CA ASN A 85 0.23 -6.09 -17.58
C ASN A 85 -1.25 -6.54 -17.74
N GLY A 86 -2.08 -5.81 -18.49
CA GLY A 86 -3.48 -6.17 -18.75
C GLY A 86 -4.47 -5.67 -17.68
N MET A 87 -4.04 -4.78 -16.79
CA MET A 87 -4.92 -4.19 -15.78
C MET A 87 -5.80 -3.09 -16.40
N SER A 88 -7.10 -3.12 -16.10
CA SER A 88 -8.06 -2.16 -16.63
C SER A 88 -7.71 -0.73 -16.19
N PHE A 89 -7.93 0.24 -17.10
CA PHE A 89 -7.59 1.65 -16.93
C PHE A 89 -8.13 2.25 -15.63
N TRP A 90 -9.37 1.91 -15.24
CA TRP A 90 -10.00 2.43 -14.02
C TRP A 90 -9.57 1.69 -12.74
N VAL A 91 -9.19 0.40 -12.86
CA VAL A 91 -8.74 -0.42 -11.72
C VAL A 91 -7.34 -0.03 -11.30
N SER A 92 -6.47 0.35 -12.25
CA SER A 92 -5.10 0.78 -12.00
C SER A 92 -4.94 1.88 -10.94
N PRO A 93 -5.54 3.07 -11.11
CA PRO A 93 -5.38 4.16 -10.16
C PRO A 93 -6.05 3.82 -8.82
N LEU A 94 -7.14 3.05 -8.86
CA LEU A 94 -7.89 2.67 -7.68
C LEU A 94 -7.13 1.63 -6.84
N TYR A 95 -6.44 0.68 -7.47
CA TYR A 95 -5.53 -0.25 -6.81
C TYR A 95 -4.41 0.49 -6.07
N PHE A 96 -3.73 1.42 -6.75
CA PHE A 96 -2.67 2.19 -6.12
C PHE A 96 -3.17 3.13 -5.04
N LEU A 97 -4.36 3.71 -5.19
CA LEU A 97 -4.99 4.51 -4.13
C LEU A 97 -5.14 3.70 -2.84
N PHE A 98 -5.74 2.51 -2.90
CA PHE A 98 -5.90 1.66 -1.72
C PHE A 98 -4.58 1.09 -1.21
N TYR A 99 -3.62 0.82 -2.11
CA TYR A 99 -2.26 0.47 -1.72
C TYR A 99 -1.57 1.58 -0.92
N PHE A 100 -1.64 2.83 -1.37
CA PHE A 100 -1.04 3.97 -0.65
C PHE A 100 -1.76 4.23 0.68
N LEU A 101 -3.10 4.16 0.72
CA LEU A 101 -3.85 4.26 1.98
C LEU A 101 -3.44 3.16 2.96
N LEU A 102 -3.35 1.91 2.49
CA LEU A 102 -2.87 0.80 3.31
C LEU A 102 -1.43 1.05 3.81
N SER A 103 -0.54 1.55 2.95
CA SER A 103 0.83 1.90 3.32
C SER A 103 0.88 2.97 4.41
N VAL A 104 0.06 4.03 4.31
CA VAL A 104 -0.08 5.06 5.35
C VAL A 104 -0.56 4.43 6.66
N GLY A 105 -1.61 3.59 6.61
CA GLY A 105 -2.15 2.92 7.78
C GLY A 105 -1.14 2.01 8.48
N ILE A 106 -0.42 1.19 7.71
CA ILE A 106 0.65 0.32 8.24
C ILE A 106 1.75 1.16 8.89
N THR A 107 2.12 2.26 8.25
CA THR A 107 3.14 3.16 8.76
C THR A 107 2.73 3.82 10.07
N ARG A 108 1.45 4.20 10.19
CA ARG A 108 0.92 4.76 11.44
C ARG A 108 0.96 3.74 12.57
N VAL A 109 0.50 2.50 12.31
CA VAL A 109 0.58 1.40 13.28
C VAL A 109 2.04 1.15 13.68
N ARG A 110 2.97 1.15 12.72
CA ARG A 110 4.39 0.94 12.99
C ARG A 110 5.01 2.07 13.81
N ALA A 111 4.57 3.32 13.62
CA ALA A 111 5.01 4.44 14.43
C ALA A 111 4.47 4.39 15.88
N GLU A 112 3.29 3.82 16.09
CA GLU A 112 2.65 3.75 17.42
C GLU A 112 3.02 2.49 18.22
N VAL A 113 3.15 1.34 17.56
CA VAL A 113 3.29 0.02 18.19
C VAL A 113 4.68 -0.58 17.95
N GLY A 114 5.47 0.00 17.04
CA GLY A 114 6.73 -0.58 16.58
C GLY A 114 6.53 -1.61 15.46
N PRO A 115 7.61 -2.31 15.05
CA PRO A 115 7.56 -3.23 13.92
C PRO A 115 6.53 -4.35 14.17
N PRO A 116 5.58 -4.57 13.24
CA PRO A 116 4.55 -5.57 13.42
C PRO A 116 5.17 -6.98 13.40
N THR A 117 5.06 -7.69 14.51
CA THR A 117 5.49 -9.09 14.63
C THR A 117 4.64 -10.03 13.77
N ASN A 118 3.38 -9.66 13.51
CA ASN A 118 2.42 -10.43 12.72
C ASN A 118 2.27 -9.89 11.29
N GLU A 119 2.11 -10.81 10.33
CA GLU A 119 1.87 -10.46 8.93
C GLU A 119 0.53 -9.73 8.76
N VAL A 120 0.59 -8.55 8.15
CA VAL A 120 -0.62 -7.82 7.74
C VAL A 120 -1.33 -8.63 6.67
N SER A 121 -2.51 -9.17 7.00
CA SER A 121 -3.32 -9.98 6.10
C SER A 121 -4.21 -9.15 5.15
N ALA A 122 -4.11 -7.82 5.21
CA ALA A 122 -4.84 -6.90 4.35
C ALA A 122 -4.06 -6.65 3.06
N THR A 123 -4.69 -6.86 1.90
CA THR A 123 -4.11 -6.57 0.59
C THR A 123 -5.11 -5.80 -0.27
N PRO A 124 -4.65 -4.85 -1.12
CA PRO A 124 -5.52 -4.11 -2.03
C PRO A 124 -6.29 -5.03 -2.99
N HIS A 125 -5.64 -6.08 -3.51
CA HIS A 125 -6.26 -7.05 -4.40
C HIS A 125 -7.54 -7.67 -3.82
N HIS A 126 -7.47 -8.24 -2.60
CA HIS A 126 -8.64 -8.87 -1.99
C HIS A 126 -9.75 -7.86 -1.71
N PHE A 127 -9.39 -6.65 -1.30
CA PHE A 127 -10.36 -5.60 -1.02
C PHE A 127 -11.12 -5.14 -2.29
N LEU A 128 -10.43 -5.01 -3.43
CA LEU A 128 -11.10 -4.67 -4.69
C LEU A 128 -12.04 -5.76 -5.18
N VAL A 129 -11.66 -7.02 -5.01
CA VAL A 129 -12.52 -8.15 -5.34
C VAL A 129 -13.73 -8.20 -4.40
N ASP A 130 -13.55 -7.90 -3.11
CA ASP A 130 -14.65 -7.82 -2.15
C ASP A 130 -15.62 -6.65 -2.46
N LEU A 131 -15.11 -5.51 -2.94
CA LEU A 131 -15.93 -4.33 -3.28
C LEU A 131 -16.68 -4.45 -4.60
N PHE A 132 -16.00 -4.85 -5.68
CA PHE A 132 -16.56 -4.83 -7.03
C PHE A 132 -17.02 -6.20 -7.53
N GLY A 133 -16.61 -7.27 -6.83
CA GLY A 133 -16.78 -8.65 -7.26
C GLY A 133 -15.81 -9.03 -8.38
N SER A 134 -15.49 -10.32 -8.49
CA SER A 134 -14.65 -10.85 -9.57
C SER A 134 -15.30 -10.72 -10.95
N ARG A 135 -16.63 -10.68 -11.03
CA ARG A 135 -17.36 -10.65 -12.32
C ARG A 135 -17.25 -9.31 -13.06
N ARG A 136 -17.06 -8.20 -12.35
CA ARG A 136 -16.90 -6.86 -12.93
C ARG A 136 -15.43 -6.53 -13.26
N LEU A 137 -14.50 -7.36 -12.79
CA LEU A 137 -13.08 -7.21 -13.02
C LEU A 137 -12.68 -8.13 -14.17
N ALA A 138 -12.07 -7.58 -15.21
CA ALA A 138 -11.64 -8.38 -16.36
C ALA A 138 -10.64 -9.47 -15.90
N PRO A 139 -10.68 -10.70 -16.45
CA PRO A 139 -9.74 -11.75 -16.06
C PRO A 139 -8.25 -11.33 -16.10
N PRO A 140 -7.77 -10.58 -17.12
CA PRO A 140 -6.39 -10.07 -17.12
C PRO A 140 -6.07 -9.09 -15.98
N THR A 141 -7.08 -8.37 -15.47
CA THR A 141 -6.92 -7.50 -14.30
C THR A 141 -6.78 -8.32 -13.02
N LEU A 142 -7.52 -9.42 -12.89
CA LEU A 142 -7.41 -10.33 -11.74
C LEU A 142 -6.03 -11.00 -11.70
N THR A 143 -5.48 -11.41 -12.84
CA THR A 143 -4.12 -11.97 -12.93
C THR A 143 -3.06 -10.92 -12.62
N ALA A 144 -3.15 -9.72 -13.19
CA ALA A 144 -2.23 -8.61 -12.91
C ALA A 144 -2.18 -8.26 -11.41
N MET A 145 -3.35 -8.14 -10.76
CA MET A 145 -3.39 -7.87 -9.32
C MET A 145 -2.84 -9.04 -8.47
N SER A 146 -2.97 -10.28 -8.95
CA SER A 146 -2.40 -11.44 -8.27
C SER A 146 -0.88 -11.43 -8.32
N LEU A 147 -0.29 -11.02 -9.44
CA LEU A 147 1.16 -10.82 -9.58
C LEU A 147 1.69 -9.79 -8.58
N TYR A 148 0.92 -8.74 -8.33
CA TYR A 148 1.24 -7.73 -7.33
C TYR A 148 1.18 -8.24 -5.89
N GLY A 149 0.67 -9.46 -5.67
CA GLY A 149 0.78 -10.16 -4.38
C GLY A 149 2.23 -10.38 -3.93
N THR A 150 3.19 -10.43 -4.85
CA THR A 150 4.62 -10.63 -4.53
C THR A 150 5.21 -9.53 -3.65
N PHE A 151 4.87 -8.27 -3.91
CA PHE A 151 5.35 -7.14 -3.08
C PHE A 151 4.32 -6.69 -2.03
N ASN A 152 3.05 -7.06 -2.16
CA ASN A 152 2.02 -6.74 -1.17
C ASN A 152 1.94 -7.74 -0.01
N ARG A 153 2.53 -8.93 -0.17
CA ARG A 153 2.54 -9.97 0.86
C ARG A 153 3.73 -9.76 1.80
N GLY A 154 3.46 -9.75 3.10
CA GLY A 154 4.50 -9.57 4.12
C GLY A 154 4.90 -8.11 4.31
N SER A 155 4.12 -7.40 5.12
CA SER A 155 4.29 -5.95 5.37
C SER A 155 5.48 -5.54 6.24
N ARG A 156 6.41 -6.47 6.52
CA ARG A 156 7.55 -6.23 7.44
C ARG A 156 8.59 -5.30 6.83
N ALA A 157 8.86 -5.44 5.54
CA ALA A 157 9.85 -4.66 4.78
C ALA A 157 9.22 -3.52 3.97
N HIS A 158 8.10 -2.96 4.44
CA HIS A 158 7.48 -1.82 3.73
C HIS A 158 8.40 -0.62 3.69
N VAL A 159 8.59 -0.07 2.48
CA VAL A 159 9.55 1.00 2.21
C VAL A 159 9.20 2.30 2.96
N MET A 160 7.90 2.64 3.04
CA MET A 160 7.45 3.90 3.65
C MET A 160 7.81 4.04 5.15
N PRO A 161 7.57 3.04 6.01
CA PRO A 161 8.06 3.07 7.39
C PRO A 161 9.58 3.17 7.52
N HIS A 162 10.34 2.45 6.67
CA HIS A 162 11.81 2.52 6.70
C HIS A 162 12.32 3.92 6.37
N ILE A 163 11.72 4.59 5.39
CA ILE A 163 12.04 5.99 5.07
C ILE A 163 11.71 6.91 6.25
N LEU A 164 10.56 6.73 6.92
CA LEU A 164 10.17 7.55 8.07
C LEU A 164 11.07 7.35 9.30
N GLU A 165 11.47 6.11 9.60
CA GLU A 165 12.45 5.83 10.65
C GLU A 165 13.79 6.52 10.33
N GLY A 166 14.23 6.48 9.07
CA GLY A 166 15.40 7.22 8.60
C GLY A 166 15.28 8.73 8.81
N PHE A 167 14.13 9.33 8.46
CA PHE A 167 13.86 10.74 8.72
C PHE A 167 13.92 11.08 10.21
N LYS A 168 13.43 10.19 11.09
CA LYS A 168 13.44 10.45 12.53
C LYS A 168 14.85 10.36 13.12
N VAL A 169 15.69 9.45 12.64
CA VAL A 169 17.11 9.39 13.03
C VAL A 169 17.85 10.66 12.62
N ILE A 170 17.61 11.15 11.40
CA ILE A 170 18.20 12.40 10.90
C ILE A 170 17.80 13.59 11.77
N ASP A 171 16.51 13.73 12.07
CA ASP A 171 15.95 14.78 12.92
C ASP A 171 16.60 14.80 14.32
N ASN A 172 16.79 13.61 14.91
CA ASN A 172 17.44 13.48 16.22
C ASN A 172 18.95 13.73 16.19
N THR A 173 19.62 13.49 15.06
CA THR A 173 21.09 13.59 14.93
C THR A 173 21.55 14.96 14.38
N GLY A 174 20.61 15.80 13.90
CA GLY A 174 20.92 17.11 13.32
C GLY A 174 21.74 17.05 12.02
N SER A 175 21.83 15.89 11.36
CA SER A 175 22.71 15.68 10.21
C SER A 175 22.04 16.04 8.88
N SER A 176 22.74 16.77 8.00
CA SER A 176 22.24 17.24 6.70
C SER A 176 22.15 16.13 5.61
N SER A 177 22.52 14.89 5.92
CA SER A 177 22.67 13.80 4.93
C SER A 177 21.35 13.14 4.47
N MET A 178 20.22 13.87 4.53
CA MET A 178 18.89 13.40 4.10
C MET A 178 18.88 13.01 2.62
N TYR A 179 19.53 13.81 1.78
CA TYR A 179 19.61 13.57 0.35
C TYR A 179 20.41 12.31 0.02
N CYS A 180 21.46 12.00 0.79
CA CYS A 180 22.28 10.82 0.56
C CYS A 180 21.52 9.53 0.88
N ILE A 181 20.78 9.48 1.99
CA ILE A 181 19.98 8.31 2.35
C ILE A 181 18.84 8.08 1.35
N VAL A 182 18.09 9.13 1.00
CA VAL A 182 17.03 9.03 -0.03
C VAL A 182 17.60 8.62 -1.38
N PHE A 183 18.76 9.16 -1.76
CA PHE A 183 19.45 8.80 -3.00
C PHE A 183 19.89 7.33 -3.00
N VAL A 184 20.49 6.84 -1.92
CA VAL A 184 20.90 5.43 -1.78
C VAL A 184 19.69 4.50 -1.81
N MET A 185 18.57 4.87 -1.18
CA MET A 185 17.33 4.09 -1.25
C MET A 185 16.72 4.08 -2.66
N LEU A 186 16.77 5.21 -3.38
CA LEU A 186 16.38 5.29 -4.78
C LEU A 186 17.26 4.40 -5.66
N LEU A 187 18.59 4.47 -5.49
CA LEU A 187 19.55 3.68 -6.23
C LEU A 187 19.33 2.17 -5.99
N ALA A 188 19.14 1.77 -4.73
CA ALA A 188 18.80 0.39 -4.38
C ALA A 188 17.48 -0.07 -5.02
N THR A 189 16.47 0.80 -5.06
CA THR A 189 15.18 0.49 -5.71
C THR A 189 15.37 0.29 -7.22
N VAL A 190 16.13 1.15 -7.88
CA VAL A 190 16.42 1.05 -9.32
C VAL A 190 17.18 -0.23 -9.64
N VAL A 191 18.21 -0.56 -8.85
CA VAL A 191 19.02 -1.77 -9.01
C VAL A 191 18.18 -3.04 -8.83
N VAL A 192 17.17 -3.04 -7.97
CA VAL A 192 16.25 -4.18 -7.78
C VAL A 192 15.15 -4.21 -8.84
N PHE A 193 14.68 -3.06 -9.30
CA PHE A 193 13.58 -2.95 -10.25
C PHE A 193 13.92 -3.49 -11.64
N PHE A 194 15.11 -3.16 -12.17
CA PHE A 194 15.54 -3.63 -13.49
C PHE A 194 15.59 -5.17 -13.65
N PRO A 195 16.19 -5.95 -12.72
CA PRO A 195 16.18 -7.40 -12.80
C PRO A 195 14.78 -7.99 -12.61
N LEU A 196 13.93 -7.39 -11.77
CA LEU A 196 12.56 -7.87 -11.55
C LEU A 196 11.67 -7.65 -12.78
N VAL A 197 11.76 -6.48 -13.40
CA VAL A 197 11.07 -6.17 -14.65
C VAL A 197 11.59 -7.06 -15.77
N GLY A 198 12.91 -7.24 -15.89
CA GLY A 198 13.51 -8.17 -16.84
C GLY A 198 13.00 -9.59 -16.67
N LEU A 199 12.90 -10.09 -15.42
CA LEU A 199 12.37 -11.41 -15.12
C LEU A 199 10.88 -11.53 -15.53
N THR A 200 10.05 -10.54 -15.19
CA THR A 200 8.62 -10.56 -15.55
C THR A 200 8.39 -10.49 -17.06
N LEU A 201 9.13 -9.63 -17.79
CA LEU A 201 9.08 -9.57 -19.25
C LEU A 201 9.54 -10.88 -19.89
N THR A 202 10.60 -11.51 -19.36
CA THR A 202 11.08 -12.81 -19.88
C THR A 202 10.06 -13.92 -19.66
N LEU A 203 9.36 -13.92 -18.52
CA LEU A 203 8.29 -14.88 -18.23
C LEU A 203 7.07 -14.67 -19.13
N VAL A 204 6.70 -13.41 -19.40
CA VAL A 204 5.60 -13.06 -20.31
C VAL A 204 5.93 -13.45 -21.75
N ILE A 205 7.14 -13.14 -22.25
CA ILE A 205 7.57 -13.46 -23.61
C ILE A 205 7.68 -14.98 -23.84
N LYS A 206 8.09 -15.76 -22.82
CA LYS A 206 8.11 -17.24 -22.91
C LYS A 206 6.74 -17.90 -22.81
N SER A 207 5.70 -17.15 -22.44
CA SER A 207 4.32 -17.66 -22.29
C SER A 207 3.43 -17.41 -23.51
N VAL A 208 3.96 -16.77 -24.55
CA VAL A 208 3.37 -16.57 -25.88
C VAL A 208 4.08 -17.51 -26.87
#